data_AF-A0A812W3T9-F1
#
_entry.id   AF-A0A812W3T9-F1
#
_cell.length_a   1.000
_cell.length_b   1.000
_cell.length_c   1.000
_cell.angle_alpha   90.00
_cell.angle_beta   90.00
_cell.angle_gamma   90.00
#
_symmetry.space_group_name_H-M   'P 1'
#
loop_
_entity.id
_entity.type
_entity.pdbx_description
1 polymer ?
#
loop_
_entity_poly.entity_id
_entity_poly.type
_entity_poly.pdbx_seq_one_letter_code
_entity_poly.pdbx_strand_id
1 'polypeptide(L)'
;MIIRGGRCCCPQRLDTPTRNMSFRLFSSDNSEAQTVLFHDSSGAEGFWERRFRRARRKRVQMLQQINAAHDQMRVFYALGRRRLQDKGRLNEEHAAKFARIDERLFGLQRDPLQLEHLPEYSQDGIGN
;
A
#
# COMPACT_ATOMS: atom_id res chain seq x y z
N MET A 1 43.08 -12.82 -23.56
CA MET A 1 41.95 -13.75 -23.30
C MET A 1 42.08 -14.24 -21.86
N ILE A 2 41.34 -13.66 -20.93
CA ILE A 2 41.26 -14.13 -19.53
C ILE A 2 39.80 -14.02 -19.12
N ILE A 3 39.16 -15.17 -18.96
CA ILE A 3 37.79 -15.33 -18.48
C ILE A 3 37.83 -15.31 -16.95
N ARG A 4 37.22 -14.31 -16.32
CA ARG A 4 36.83 -14.32 -14.90
C ARG A 4 35.30 -14.27 -14.94
N GLY A 5 34.56 -15.34 -14.69
CA GLY A 5 34.59 -16.11 -13.44
C GLY A 5 33.71 -15.38 -12.43
N GLY A 6 32.40 -15.60 -12.54
CA GLY A 6 31.36 -14.84 -11.83
C GLY A 6 31.45 -14.92 -10.31
N ARG A 7 30.95 -13.87 -9.65
CA ARG A 7 30.59 -13.90 -8.23
C ARG A 7 29.25 -13.19 -8.08
N CYS A 8 28.24 -13.97 -7.71
CA CYS A 8 26.96 -13.51 -7.24
C CYS A 8 27.16 -12.71 -5.94
N CYS A 9 26.58 -11.52 -5.86
CA CYS A 9 26.55 -10.72 -4.64
C CYS A 9 25.49 -11.28 -3.68
N CYS A 10 25.91 -12.10 -2.72
CA CYS A 10 25.17 -12.34 -1.47
C CYS A 10 25.88 -11.56 -0.35
N PRO A 11 25.21 -10.67 0.39
CA PRO A 11 25.82 -10.03 1.55
C PRO A 11 25.95 -11.05 2.68
N GLN A 12 27.18 -11.16 3.20
CA GLN A 12 27.60 -12.09 4.23
C GLN A 12 26.93 -11.79 5.57
N ARG A 13 26.44 -12.87 6.17
CA ARG A 13 26.12 -13.01 7.59
C ARG A 13 27.42 -12.89 8.38
N LEU A 14 27.53 -11.88 9.26
CA LEU A 14 28.61 -11.75 10.23
C LEU A 14 28.04 -11.97 11.63
N ASP A 15 28.47 -13.06 12.25
CA ASP A 15 28.24 -13.41 13.64
C ASP A 15 29.04 -12.47 14.56
N THR A 16 28.40 -11.90 15.59
CA THR A 16 29.08 -11.39 16.80
C THR A 16 28.18 -11.56 18.04
N PRO A 17 28.75 -11.63 19.25
CA PRO A 17 28.33 -12.55 20.30
C PRO A 17 27.33 -11.97 21.31
N THR A 18 26.69 -12.88 22.03
CA THR A 18 25.95 -12.65 23.28
C THR A 18 26.68 -11.70 24.23
N ARG A 19 26.13 -10.50 24.43
CA ARG A 19 26.51 -9.62 25.53
C ARG A 19 25.26 -8.97 26.13
N ASN A 20 24.99 -9.33 27.37
CA ASN A 20 23.95 -8.81 28.24
C ASN A 20 23.87 -7.28 28.15
N MET A 21 22.81 -6.74 27.56
CA MET A 21 22.46 -5.33 27.67
C MET A 21 21.71 -5.13 28.99
N SER A 22 22.47 -4.99 30.08
CA SER A 22 21.95 -4.45 31.33
C SER A 22 21.65 -2.97 31.12
N PHE A 23 20.39 -2.64 30.81
CA PHE A 23 19.93 -1.25 30.76
C PHE A 23 19.71 -0.77 32.20
N ARG A 24 20.77 -0.32 32.87
CA ARG A 24 20.64 0.42 34.13
C ARG A 24 20.25 1.85 33.79
N LEU A 25 18.95 2.14 33.80
CA LEU A 25 18.48 3.50 34.01
C LEU A 25 18.39 3.74 35.52
N PHE A 26 19.37 4.46 36.04
CA PHE A 26 19.28 5.10 37.33
C PHE A 26 18.68 6.49 37.09
N SER A 27 17.40 6.64 37.39
CA SER A 27 16.79 7.95 37.67
C SER A 27 15.90 7.77 38.89
N SER A 28 16.42 8.28 40.00
CA SER A 28 15.69 8.49 41.24
C SER A 28 14.86 9.76 41.05
N ASP A 29 13.55 9.60 40.90
CA ASP A 29 12.56 10.54 41.42
C ASP A 29 11.30 9.74 41.76
N ASN A 30 10.85 9.91 42.99
CA ASN A 30 9.79 9.16 43.64
C ASN A 30 8.49 9.97 43.56
N SER A 31 7.36 9.27 43.43
CA SER A 31 5.96 9.74 43.26
C SER A 31 5.61 10.21 41.84
N GLU A 32 4.72 9.59 41.08
CA GLU A 32 3.69 8.59 41.33
C GLU A 32 3.79 7.55 40.20
N ALA A 33 4.08 6.30 40.56
CA ALA A 33 3.92 5.21 39.62
C ALA A 33 2.42 5.07 39.35
N GLN A 34 1.92 5.79 38.34
CA GLN A 34 0.66 5.45 37.71
C GLN A 34 0.85 4.01 37.23
N THR A 35 0.30 3.07 38.00
CA THR A 35 0.17 1.68 37.60
C THR A 35 -0.68 1.71 36.35
N VAL A 36 -0.03 1.81 35.19
CA VAL A 36 -0.61 1.41 33.94
C VAL A 36 -0.84 -0.08 34.15
N LEU A 37 -2.06 -0.41 34.59
CA LEU A 37 -2.58 -1.77 34.65
C LEU A 37 -2.53 -2.29 33.22
N PHE A 38 -1.35 -2.74 32.80
CA PHE A 38 -1.22 -3.68 31.71
C PHE A 38 -1.87 -4.93 32.25
N HIS A 39 -3.20 -5.02 32.03
CA HIS A 39 -3.98 -6.20 32.28
C HIS A 39 -3.23 -7.33 31.58
N ASP A 40 -2.59 -8.17 32.38
CA ASP A 40 -1.63 -9.15 31.90
C ASP A 40 -2.43 -10.20 31.14
N SER A 41 -2.63 -9.94 29.84
CA SER A 41 -3.50 -10.72 28.97
C SER A 41 -2.72 -11.97 28.51
N SER A 42 -2.22 -12.71 29.50
CA SER A 42 -1.56 -13.99 29.36
C SER A 42 -2.55 -15.12 29.07
N GLY A 43 -3.85 -14.88 29.30
CA GLY A 43 -4.95 -15.77 28.95
C GLY A 43 -5.30 -15.79 27.45
N ALA A 44 -6.16 -16.73 27.07
CA ALA A 44 -6.61 -16.97 25.69
C ALA A 44 -7.15 -15.69 25.01
N GLU A 45 -7.81 -14.81 25.76
CA GLU A 45 -8.33 -13.54 25.26
C GLU A 45 -7.21 -12.60 24.76
N GLY A 46 -6.12 -12.47 25.51
CA GLY A 46 -4.97 -11.67 25.08
C GLY A 46 -4.24 -12.24 23.87
N PHE A 47 -4.23 -13.57 23.74
CA PHE A 47 -3.72 -14.22 22.53
C PHE A 47 -4.52 -13.81 21.29
N TRP A 48 -5.85 -13.90 21.36
CA TRP A 48 -6.73 -13.51 20.25
C TRP A 48 -6.66 -12.03 19.96
N GLU A 49 -6.58 -11.18 20.98
CA GLU A 49 -6.41 -9.75 20.81
C GLU A 49 -5.10 -9.41 20.06
N ARG A 50 -3.97 -10.01 20.47
CA ARG A 50 -2.68 -9.84 19.77
C ARG A 50 -2.77 -10.30 18.32
N ARG A 51 -3.41 -11.45 18.07
CA ARG A 51 -3.59 -11.99 16.71
C ARG A 51 -4.47 -11.07 15.85
N PHE A 52 -5.58 -10.58 16.41
CA PHE A 52 -6.47 -9.64 15.75
C PHE A 52 -5.76 -8.34 15.41
N ARG A 53 -5.02 -7.75 16.37
CA ARG A 53 -4.20 -6.55 16.14
C ARG A 53 -3.18 -6.76 15.01
N ARG A 54 -2.50 -7.92 14.96
CA ARG A 54 -1.57 -8.27 13.87
C ARG A 54 -2.28 -8.36 12.52
N ALA A 55 -3.41 -9.07 12.46
CA ALA A 55 -4.20 -9.22 11.23
C ALA A 55 -4.71 -7.86 10.72
N ARG A 56 -5.22 -7.02 11.62
CA ARG A 56 -5.68 -5.66 11.31
C ARG A 56 -4.55 -4.80 10.75
N ARG A 57 -3.38 -4.78 11.41
CA ARG A 57 -2.20 -4.04 10.91
C ARG A 57 -1.80 -4.49 9.51
N LYS A 58 -1.75 -5.80 9.25
CA LYS A 58 -1.44 -6.35 7.93
C LYS A 58 -2.46 -5.92 6.86
N ARG A 59 -3.75 -5.95 7.19
CA ARG A 59 -4.81 -5.47 6.29
C ARG A 59 -4.66 -3.98 5.97
N VAL A 60 -4.40 -3.14 6.98
CA VAL A 60 -4.18 -1.70 6.78
C VAL A 60 -2.98 -1.45 5.87
N GLN A 61 -1.86 -2.17 6.07
CA GLN A 61 -0.68 -2.06 5.21
C GLN A 61 -0.99 -2.43 3.76
N MET A 62 -1.72 -3.53 3.53
CA MET A 62 -2.16 -3.90 2.17
C MET A 62 -3.02 -2.82 1.53
N LEU A 63 -3.99 -2.27 2.26
CA LEU A 63 -4.85 -1.20 1.75
C LEU A 63 -4.06 0.06 1.40
N GLN A 64 -3.04 0.39 2.20
CA GLN A 64 -2.13 1.49 1.89
C GLN A 64 -1.33 1.22 0.61
N GLN A 65 -0.85 0.00 0.39
CA GLN A 65 -0.16 -0.38 -0.85
C GLN A 65 -1.07 -0.26 -2.08
N ILE A 66 -2.32 -0.71 -1.96
CA ILE A 66 -3.32 -0.59 -3.03
C ILE A 66 -3.58 0.88 -3.36
N ASN A 67 -3.81 1.71 -2.34
CA ASN A 67 -4.02 3.16 -2.56
C ASN A 67 -2.81 3.82 -3.22
N ALA A 68 -1.59 3.49 -2.77
CA ALA A 68 -0.36 4.02 -3.37
C ALA A 68 -0.22 3.62 -4.84
N ALA A 69 -0.58 2.39 -5.21
CA ALA A 69 -0.58 1.95 -6.61
C ALA A 69 -1.59 2.75 -7.45
N HIS A 70 -2.79 3.02 -6.92
CA HIS A 70 -3.78 3.86 -7.61
C HIS A 70 -3.30 5.30 -7.80
N ASP A 71 -2.62 5.89 -6.82
CA ASP A 71 -2.07 7.23 -6.94
C ASP A 71 -0.97 7.29 -8.01
N GLN A 72 -0.11 6.27 -8.09
CA GLN A 72 0.89 6.16 -9.15
C GLN A 72 0.24 6.04 -10.54
N MET A 73 -0.82 5.23 -10.66
CA MET A 73 -1.56 5.11 -11.91
C MET A 73 -2.14 6.47 -12.33
N ARG A 74 -2.80 7.20 -11.43
CA ARG A 74 -3.35 8.54 -11.74
C ARG A 74 -2.33 9.47 -12.38
N VAL A 75 -1.13 9.52 -11.81
CA VAL A 75 -0.02 10.32 -12.36
C VAL A 75 0.38 9.82 -13.75
N PHE A 76 0.49 8.51 -13.94
CA PHE A 76 0.84 7.92 -15.23
C PHE A 76 -0.19 8.23 -16.33
N TYR A 77 -1.48 8.05 -16.06
CA TYR A 77 -2.55 8.34 -17.02
C TYR A 77 -2.61 9.84 -17.35
N ALA A 78 -2.45 10.72 -16.36
CA ALA A 78 -2.38 12.15 -16.59
C ALA A 78 -1.20 12.54 -17.50
N LEU A 79 -0.01 11.98 -17.25
CA LEU A 79 1.17 12.19 -18.08
C LEU A 79 0.97 11.68 -19.51
N GLY A 80 0.37 10.49 -19.65
CA GLY A 80 0.05 9.89 -20.95
C GLY A 80 -0.90 10.77 -21.78
N ARG A 81 -1.99 11.27 -21.17
CA ARG A 81 -2.92 12.19 -21.83
C ARG A 81 -2.23 13.48 -22.28
N ARG A 82 -1.44 14.10 -21.42
CA ARG A 82 -0.68 15.32 -21.77
C ARG A 82 0.23 15.08 -22.97
N ARG A 83 0.99 13.98 -22.97
CA ARG A 83 1.86 13.62 -24.11
C ARG A 83 1.10 13.37 -25.40
N LEU A 84 -0.13 12.86 -25.33
CA LEU A 84 -0.97 12.66 -26.52
C LEU A 84 -1.52 13.98 -27.05
N GLN A 85 -1.85 14.92 -26.17
CA GLN A 85 -2.22 16.29 -26.53
C GLN A 85 -1.04 17.03 -27.17
N ASP A 86 0.15 16.97 -26.56
CA ASP A 86 1.36 17.63 -27.07
C ASP A 86 1.74 17.13 -28.49
N LYS A 87 1.42 15.87 -28.80
CA LYS A 87 1.64 15.26 -30.11
C LYS A 87 0.50 15.52 -31.11
N GLY A 88 -0.54 16.26 -30.74
CA GLY A 88 -1.71 16.52 -31.56
C GLY A 88 -2.56 15.27 -31.86
N ARG A 89 -2.35 14.15 -31.14
CA ARG A 89 -3.12 12.92 -31.34
C ARG A 89 -4.41 12.89 -30.53
N LEU A 90 -4.58 13.84 -29.62
CA LEU A 90 -5.74 13.95 -28.76
C LEU A 90 -6.16 15.41 -28.62
N ASN A 91 -7.39 15.71 -29.03
CA ASN A 91 -7.95 17.05 -28.86
C ASN A 91 -8.29 17.34 -27.39
N GLU A 92 -8.37 18.61 -27.02
CA GLU A 92 -8.58 19.02 -25.63
C GLU A 92 -9.90 18.48 -25.03
N GLU A 93 -10.99 18.52 -25.79
CA GLU A 93 -12.29 17.97 -25.38
C GLU A 93 -12.23 16.46 -25.11
N HIS A 94 -11.52 15.72 -25.96
CA HIS A 94 -11.36 14.27 -25.79
C HIS A 94 -10.49 13.96 -24.57
N ALA A 95 -9.45 14.74 -24.30
CA ALA A 95 -8.63 14.60 -23.11
C ALA A 95 -9.42 14.84 -21.82
N ALA A 96 -10.30 15.84 -21.81
CA ALA A 96 -11.21 16.08 -20.69
C ALA A 96 -12.24 14.94 -20.51
N LYS A 97 -12.71 14.33 -21.61
CA LYS A 97 -13.55 13.13 -21.55
C LYS A 97 -12.78 11.94 -20.95
N PHE A 98 -11.55 11.69 -21.38
CA PHE A 98 -10.71 10.63 -20.82
C PHE A 98 -10.41 10.84 -19.33
N ALA A 99 -10.12 12.07 -18.91
CA ALA A 99 -9.90 12.37 -17.49
C ALA A 99 -11.12 11.99 -16.62
N ARG A 100 -12.33 12.29 -17.07
CA ARG A 100 -13.58 11.91 -16.37
C ARG A 100 -13.78 10.39 -16.32
N ILE A 101 -13.48 9.68 -17.40
CA ILE A 101 -13.56 8.22 -17.45
C ILE A 101 -12.55 7.60 -16.48
N ASP A 102 -11.31 8.10 -16.48
CA ASP A 102 -10.25 7.59 -15.61
C ASP A 102 -10.60 7.79 -14.13
N GLU A 103 -11.12 8.96 -13.73
CA GLU A 103 -11.56 9.20 -12.36
C GLU A 103 -12.69 8.25 -11.94
N ARG A 104 -13.68 8.03 -12.82
CA ARG A 104 -14.76 7.08 -12.56
C ARG A 104 -14.22 5.66 -12.40
N LEU A 105 -13.31 5.24 -13.28
CA LEU A 105 -12.68 3.92 -13.22
C LEU A 105 -11.90 3.72 -11.91
N PHE A 106 -11.15 4.74 -11.46
CA PHE A 106 -10.45 4.68 -10.18
C PHE A 106 -11.40 4.60 -8.99
N GLY A 107 -12.56 5.27 -9.06
CA GLY A 107 -13.62 5.14 -8.06
C GLY A 107 -14.12 3.69 -7.96
N LEU A 108 -14.44 3.09 -9.10
CA LEU A 108 -14.91 1.70 -9.19
C LEU A 108 -13.88 0.67 -8.72
N GLN A 109 -12.60 0.85 -9.08
CA GLN A 109 -11.54 -0.08 -8.66
C GLN A 109 -11.27 -0.03 -7.15
N ARG A 110 -11.55 1.09 -6.51
CA ARG A 110 -11.36 1.28 -5.06
C ARG A 110 -12.50 0.68 -4.24
N ASP A 111 -13.70 0.60 -4.81
CA ASP A 111 -14.87 0.00 -4.19
C ASP A 111 -15.52 -1.04 -5.12
N PRO A 112 -15.15 -2.33 -4.99
CA PRO A 112 -15.61 -3.38 -5.89
C PRO A 112 -17.12 -3.62 -5.86
N LEU A 113 -17.84 -3.19 -4.81
CA LEU A 113 -19.30 -3.32 -4.74
C LEU A 113 -20.01 -2.43 -5.77
N GLN A 114 -19.34 -1.40 -6.29
CA GLN A 114 -19.90 -0.52 -7.33
C GLN A 114 -19.78 -1.12 -8.74
N LEU A 115 -18.93 -2.13 -8.94
CA LEU A 115 -18.79 -2.83 -10.23
C LEU A 115 -19.98 -3.73 -10.56
N GLU A 116 -20.70 -4.22 -9.54
CA GLU A 116 -21.86 -5.10 -9.72
C GLU A 116 -23.08 -4.39 -10.34
N HIS A 117 -23.07 -3.05 -10.40
CA HIS A 117 -24.17 -2.22 -10.88
C HIS A 117 -23.87 -1.50 -12.20
N LEU A 118 -22.95 -2.01 -13.02
CA LEU A 118 -22.78 -1.48 -14.38
C LEU A 118 -24.04 -1.83 -15.20
N PRO A 119 -24.79 -0.85 -15.72
CA PRO A 119 -25.90 -1.14 -16.61
C PRO A 119 -25.34 -1.87 -17.83
N GLU A 120 -25.98 -2.98 -18.19
CA GLU A 120 -25.72 -3.68 -19.46
C GLU A 120 -25.71 -2.63 -20.58
N TYR A 121 -24.55 -2.42 -21.20
CA TYR A 121 -24.49 -1.64 -22.42
C TYR A 121 -25.26 -2.43 -23.48
N SER A 122 -26.51 -2.04 -23.73
CA SER A 122 -27.28 -2.55 -24.86
C SER A 122 -26.50 -2.26 -26.14
N GLN A 123 -26.26 -3.31 -26.92
CA GLN A 123 -25.58 -3.26 -28.22
C GLN A 123 -26.49 -2.67 -29.32
N ASP A 124 -27.38 -1.75 -28.98
CA ASP A 124 -28.40 -1.23 -29.90
C ASP A 124 -27.95 0.14 -30.42
N GLY A 125 -27.02 0.14 -31.37
CA GLY A 125 -26.52 1.38 -31.96
C GLY A 125 -25.64 1.27 -33.21
N ILE A 126 -25.56 0.09 -33.82
CA ILE A 126 -25.03 -0.06 -35.20
C ILE A 126 -26.20 -0.51 -36.08
N GLY A 127 -27.00 0.47 -36.51
CA GLY A 127 -27.97 0.33 -37.58
C GLY A 127 -27.76 1.49 -38.54
N ASN A 128 -27.51 1.16 -39.81
CA ASN A 128 -27.25 2.08 -40.92
C ASN A 128 -28.33 3.17 -41.08
#